data_AF-A0A935VYA4-F1
#
_entry.id   AF-A0A935VYA4-F1
#
_cell.length_a   1.000
_cell.length_b   1.000
_cell.length_c   1.000
_cell.angle_alpha   90.00
_cell.angle_beta   90.00
_cell.angle_gamma   90.00
#
_symmetry.space_group_name_H-M   'P 1'
#
loop_
_entity.id
_entity.type
_entity.pdbx_description
1 polymer ?
#
loop_
_entity_poly.entity_id
_entity_poly.type
_entity_poly.pdbx_seq_one_letter_code
_entity_poly.pdbx_strand_id
1 'polypeptide(L)'
;MINTNDQRPQLEPHNGMDIFQRIYIGDPTAVEDCTLTYGAYIRELANYNMSTQEEAENAAAAIFDDIRAFARSENGMNTRKPEVELIRQIAVRSIVKQRWNGRKSV
;
A
#
# COMPACT_ATOMS: atom_id res chain seq x y z
N MET A 1 -19.26 19.99 2.72
CA MET A 1 -19.13 18.69 3.42
C MET A 1 -18.95 17.64 2.34
N ILE A 2 -17.73 17.12 2.16
CA ILE A 2 -17.49 16.05 1.20
C ILE A 2 -17.93 14.75 1.88
N ASN A 3 -18.88 14.07 1.27
CA ASN A 3 -19.38 12.77 1.69
C ASN A 3 -18.32 11.73 1.31
N THR A 4 -17.42 11.39 2.22
CA THR A 4 -16.40 10.34 2.06
C THR A 4 -17.05 8.97 2.22
N ASN A 5 -18.07 8.68 1.41
CA ASN A 5 -18.52 7.31 1.22
C ASN A 5 -17.33 6.48 0.76
N ASP A 6 -17.21 5.28 1.32
CA ASP A 6 -16.22 4.22 1.10
C ASP A 6 -16.11 3.73 -0.37
N GLN A 7 -16.13 4.61 -1.36
CA GLN A 7 -15.87 4.32 -2.76
C GLN A 7 -14.37 4.30 -3.02
N ARG A 8 -13.67 3.35 -2.40
CA ARG A 8 -12.28 3.04 -2.73
C ARG A 8 -12.28 1.95 -3.81
N PRO A 9 -11.28 1.95 -4.71
CA PRO A 9 -11.18 0.92 -5.74
C PRO A 9 -11.11 -0.46 -5.07
N GLN A 10 -12.13 -1.28 -5.32
CA GLN A 10 -12.14 -2.70 -4.99
C GLN A 10 -11.81 -3.43 -6.29
N LEU A 11 -10.69 -4.14 -6.31
CA LEU A 11 -10.42 -5.05 -7.42
C LEU A 11 -11.33 -6.27 -7.29
N GLU A 12 -11.98 -6.62 -8.38
CA GLU A 12 -12.51 -7.96 -8.53
C GLU A 12 -11.32 -8.94 -8.56
N PRO A 13 -11.36 -10.04 -7.79
CA PRO A 13 -10.27 -11.01 -7.75
C PRO A 13 -9.96 -11.55 -9.15
N HIS A 14 -8.72 -11.42 -9.61
CA HIS A 14 -8.31 -11.99 -10.89
C HIS A 14 -8.11 -13.51 -10.72
N ASN A 15 -8.95 -14.31 -11.37
CA ASN A 15 -9.02 -15.77 -11.20
C ASN A 15 -9.25 -16.22 -9.75
N GLY A 16 -9.99 -15.42 -8.95
CA GLY A 16 -10.25 -15.73 -7.55
C GLY A 16 -9.07 -15.46 -6.61
N MET A 17 -7.97 -14.91 -7.11
CA MET A 17 -6.82 -14.49 -6.32
C MET A 17 -6.78 -12.98 -6.15
N ASP A 18 -6.50 -12.56 -4.93
CA ASP A 18 -6.19 -11.16 -4.65
C ASP A 18 -4.76 -10.80 -5.10
N ILE A 19 -4.43 -9.52 -5.06
CA ILE A 19 -3.17 -8.98 -5.53
C ILE A 19 -1.98 -9.44 -4.71
N PHE A 20 -2.16 -9.69 -3.41
CA PHE A 20 -1.10 -10.18 -2.54
C PHE A 20 -0.75 -11.61 -2.89
N GLN A 21 -1.75 -12.44 -3.14
CA GLN A 21 -1.58 -13.82 -3.61
C GLN A 21 -0.91 -13.86 -4.98
N ARG A 22 -1.33 -13.00 -5.91
CA ARG A 22 -0.71 -12.90 -7.24
C ARG A 22 0.76 -12.47 -7.17
N ILE A 23 1.09 -11.50 -6.32
CA ILE A 23 2.49 -11.09 -6.07
C ILE A 23 3.29 -12.24 -5.44
N TYR A 24 2.69 -13.01 -4.52
CA TYR A 24 3.35 -14.15 -3.87
C TYR A 24 3.76 -15.23 -4.87
N ILE A 25 2.85 -15.62 -5.78
CA ILE A 25 3.12 -16.65 -6.81
C ILE A 25 4.00 -16.15 -7.96
N GLY A 26 4.36 -14.85 -7.97
CA GLY A 26 5.23 -14.27 -8.98
C GLY A 26 4.52 -13.90 -10.29
N ASP A 27 3.23 -13.58 -10.26
CA ASP A 27 2.54 -13.01 -11.43
C ASP A 27 3.26 -11.73 -11.89
N PRO A 28 3.74 -11.68 -13.15
CA PRO A 28 4.52 -10.55 -13.65
C PRO A 28 3.73 -9.24 -13.73
N THR A 29 2.40 -9.28 -13.77
CA THR A 29 1.52 -8.11 -13.90
C THR A 29 1.02 -7.58 -12.54
N ALA A 30 1.09 -8.39 -11.48
CA ALA A 30 0.44 -8.07 -10.22
C ALA A 30 1.00 -6.82 -9.50
N VAL A 31 2.30 -6.53 -9.69
CA VAL A 31 2.92 -5.31 -9.14
C VAL A 31 2.41 -4.06 -9.85
N GLU A 32 2.25 -4.13 -11.16
CA GLU A 32 1.71 -3.03 -11.97
C GLU A 32 0.24 -2.79 -11.61
N ASP A 33 -0.57 -3.86 -11.56
CA ASP A 33 -1.97 -3.78 -11.13
C ASP A 33 -2.12 -3.16 -9.73
N CYS A 34 -1.19 -3.46 -8.82
CA CYS A 34 -1.21 -2.92 -7.46
C CYS A 34 -0.96 -1.41 -7.48
N THR A 35 -0.05 -0.99 -8.35
CA THR A 35 0.28 0.43 -8.53
C THR A 35 -0.87 1.17 -9.19
N LEU A 36 -1.50 0.60 -10.23
CA LEU A 36 -2.64 1.21 -10.92
C LEU A 36 -3.86 1.35 -10.01
N THR A 37 -4.13 0.31 -9.22
CA THR A 37 -5.31 0.27 -8.34
C THR A 37 -5.14 1.15 -7.12
N TYR A 38 -4.00 1.04 -6.43
CA TYR A 38 -3.82 1.62 -5.12
C TYR A 38 -2.89 2.84 -5.11
N GLY A 39 -2.27 3.18 -6.24
CA GLY A 39 -1.32 4.29 -6.33
C GLY A 39 -1.91 5.64 -5.96
N ALA A 40 -3.12 5.96 -6.42
CA ALA A 40 -3.77 7.21 -6.03
C ALA A 40 -4.02 7.27 -4.52
N TYR A 41 -4.53 6.18 -3.94
CA TYR A 41 -4.79 6.07 -2.50
C TYR A 41 -3.51 6.17 -1.65
N ILE A 42 -2.44 5.49 -2.05
CA ILE A 42 -1.15 5.51 -1.35
C ILE A 42 -0.54 6.91 -1.42
N ARG A 43 -0.59 7.58 -2.57
CA ARG A 43 -0.12 8.97 -2.71
C ARG A 43 -0.92 9.94 -1.86
N GLU A 44 -2.24 9.81 -1.79
CA GLU A 44 -3.08 10.64 -0.93
C GLU A 44 -2.70 10.46 0.54
N LEU A 45 -2.53 9.22 1.00
CA LEU A 45 -2.08 8.92 2.35
C LEU A 45 -0.69 9.50 2.65
N ALA A 46 0.24 9.41 1.71
CA ALA A 46 1.57 9.97 1.88
C ALA A 46 1.54 11.50 1.96
N ASN A 47 0.83 12.17 1.03
CA ASN A 47 0.66 13.63 1.02
C ASN A 47 -0.01 14.15 2.29
N TYR A 48 -1.00 13.43 2.82
CA TYR A 48 -1.65 13.82 4.08
C TYR A 48 -0.68 13.76 5.27
N ASN A 49 0.34 12.90 5.21
CA ASN A 49 1.22 12.62 6.35
C ASN A 49 2.61 13.25 6.27
N MET A 50 3.02 13.77 5.13
CA MET A 50 4.35 14.34 4.93
C MET A 50 4.27 15.85 4.73
N SER A 51 5.35 16.56 5.05
CA SER A 51 5.35 18.03 5.05
C SER A 51 5.71 18.60 3.69
N THR A 52 6.46 17.83 2.89
CA THR A 52 6.89 18.20 1.55
C THR A 52 6.45 17.16 0.52
N GLN A 53 6.38 17.58 -0.74
CA GLN A 53 6.09 16.66 -1.85
C GLN A 53 7.16 15.57 -1.97
N GLU A 54 8.44 15.91 -1.79
CA GLU A 54 9.55 14.96 -1.83
C GLU A 54 9.41 13.88 -0.74
N GLU A 55 9.10 14.28 0.49
CA GLU A 55 8.83 13.33 1.58
C GLU A 55 7.63 12.42 1.26
N ALA A 56 6.58 12.98 0.65
CA ALA A 56 5.40 12.21 0.26
C ALA A 56 5.70 11.18 -0.84
N GLU A 57 6.50 11.55 -1.85
CA GLU A 57 6.93 10.64 -2.91
C GLU A 57 7.81 9.51 -2.35
N ASN A 58 8.77 9.85 -1.48
CA ASN A 58 9.61 8.88 -0.79
C ASN A 58 8.81 7.93 0.11
N ALA A 59 7.80 8.46 0.82
CA ALA A 59 6.91 7.66 1.64
C ALA A 59 6.06 6.72 0.78
N ALA A 60 5.50 7.20 -0.34
CA ALA A 60 4.73 6.37 -1.26
C ALA A 60 5.55 5.20 -1.82
N ALA A 61 6.80 5.45 -2.21
CA ALA A 61 7.72 4.40 -2.66
C ALA A 61 7.98 3.35 -1.56
N ALA A 62 8.26 3.81 -0.33
CA ALA A 62 8.49 2.91 0.80
C ALA A 62 7.26 2.05 1.14
N ILE A 63 6.05 2.59 0.99
CA ILE A 63 4.80 1.85 1.18
C ILE A 63 4.70 0.72 0.16
N PHE A 64 5.00 0.96 -1.11
CA PHE A 64 4.97 -0.08 -2.14
C PHE A 64 6.01 -1.18 -1.90
N ASP A 65 7.20 -0.82 -1.44
CA ASP A 65 8.22 -1.80 -1.05
C ASP A 65 7.75 -2.67 0.13
N ASP A 66 7.13 -2.06 1.14
CA ASP A 66 6.57 -2.79 2.27
C ASP A 66 5.38 -3.68 1.87
N ILE A 67 4.53 -3.24 0.92
CA ILE A 67 3.45 -4.04 0.33
C ILE A 67 4.04 -5.27 -0.37
N ARG A 68 5.07 -5.08 -1.20
CA ARG A 68 5.73 -6.18 -1.91
C ARG A 68 6.40 -7.16 -0.94
N ALA A 69 7.04 -6.65 0.11
CA ALA A 69 7.65 -7.47 1.14
C ALA A 69 6.60 -8.29 1.92
N PHE A 70 5.48 -7.66 2.28
CA PHE A 70 4.37 -8.35 2.93
C PHE A 70 3.75 -9.41 2.02
N ALA A 71 3.47 -9.07 0.77
CA ALA A 71 2.89 -9.99 -0.22
C ALA A 71 3.76 -11.24 -0.45
N ARG A 72 5.09 -11.10 -0.41
CA ARG A 72 6.05 -12.22 -0.54
C ARG A 72 6.22 -13.07 0.72
N SER A 73 5.55 -12.72 1.82
CA SER A 73 5.59 -13.48 3.07
C SER A 73 4.45 -14.49 3.16
N GLU A 74 4.62 -15.55 3.95
CA GLU A 74 3.54 -16.50 4.24
C GLU A 74 2.30 -15.82 4.83
N ASN A 75 2.48 -14.72 5.57
CA ASN A 75 1.38 -13.92 6.11
C ASN A 75 0.59 -13.21 5.00
N GLY A 76 1.27 -12.75 3.95
CA GLY A 76 0.65 -12.13 2.79
C GLY A 76 -0.18 -13.13 1.98
N MET A 77 0.30 -14.35 1.84
CA MET A 77 -0.42 -15.41 1.13
C MET A 77 -1.67 -15.90 1.88
N ASN A 78 -1.60 -16.01 3.21
CA ASN A 78 -2.64 -16.65 4.02
C ASN A 78 -3.64 -15.66 4.65
N THR A 79 -3.50 -14.37 4.39
CA THR A 79 -4.42 -13.36 4.93
C THR A 79 -5.82 -13.52 4.34
N ARG A 80 -6.85 -13.31 5.16
CA ARG A 80 -8.26 -13.27 4.73
C ARG A 80 -8.85 -11.86 4.80
N LYS A 81 -8.01 -10.87 5.07
CA LYS A 81 -8.43 -9.48 5.19
C LYS A 81 -8.63 -8.87 3.79
N PRO A 82 -9.56 -7.92 3.63
CA PRO A 82 -9.68 -7.17 2.39
C PRO A 82 -8.37 -6.47 2.02
N GLU A 83 -8.05 -6.44 0.73
CA GLU A 83 -6.81 -5.84 0.21
C GLU A 83 -6.61 -4.39 0.68
N VAL A 84 -7.67 -3.59 0.61
CA VAL A 84 -7.66 -2.18 1.03
C VAL A 84 -7.33 -2.01 2.52
N GLU A 85 -7.75 -2.97 3.37
CA GLU A 85 -7.44 -2.94 4.80
C GLU A 85 -5.95 -3.23 5.02
N LEU A 86 -5.41 -4.23 4.31
CA LEU A 86 -4.00 -4.58 4.37
C LEU A 86 -3.11 -3.45 3.89
N ILE A 87 -3.44 -2.86 2.74
CA ILE A 87 -2.72 -1.71 2.19
C ILE A 87 -2.73 -0.55 3.16
N ARG A 88 -3.89 -0.25 3.78
CA ARG A 88 -3.96 0.79 4.81
C ARG A 88 -3.06 0.49 6.01
N GLN A 89 -3.07 -0.75 6.51
CA GLN A 89 -2.25 -1.16 7.66
C GLN A 89 -0.75 -1.03 7.35
N ILE A 90 -0.33 -1.50 6.18
CA ILE A 90 1.05 -1.41 5.71
C ILE A 90 1.44 0.06 5.52
N ALA A 91 0.59 0.86 4.88
CA ALA A 91 0.83 2.27 4.63
C ALA A 91 1.04 3.06 5.92
N VAL A 92 0.16 2.89 6.92
CA VAL A 92 0.29 3.54 8.22
C VAL A 92 1.59 3.14 8.92
N ARG A 93 1.93 1.85 8.92
CA ARG A 93 3.19 1.36 9.53
C ARG A 93 4.42 1.98 8.84
N SER A 94 4.42 2.03 7.51
CA SER A 94 5.52 2.60 6.74
C SER A 94 5.68 4.11 7.00
N ILE A 95 4.57 4.86 7.00
CA ILE A 95 4.55 6.30 7.30
C ILE A 95 5.10 6.59 8.71
N VAL A 96 4.67 5.81 9.72
CA VAL A 96 5.18 5.96 11.10
C VAL A 96 6.69 5.71 11.15
N LYS A 97 7.16 4.67 10.46
CA LYS A 97 8.60 4.35 10.37
C LYS A 97 9.39 5.49 9.72
N GLN A 98 8.88 6.07 8.63
CA GLN A 98 9.52 7.21 7.96
C GLN A 98 9.60 8.43 8.88
N ARG A 99 8.51 8.78 9.57
CA ARG A 99 8.50 9.88 10.56
C ARG A 99 9.48 9.65 11.71
N TRP A 100 9.61 8.42 12.19
CA TRP A 100 10.58 8.09 13.24
C TRP A 100 12.03 8.19 12.77
N ASN A 101 12.33 7.76 11.55
CA ASN A 101 13.68 7.85 11.00
C ASN A 101 14.09 9.30 10.69
N GLY A 102 13.17 10.11 10.15
CA GLY A 102 13.41 11.54 9.93
C GLY A 102 13.72 12.32 11.22
N ARG A 103 13.16 11.90 12.36
CA ARG A 103 13.45 12.50 13.68
C ARG A 103 14.80 12.11 14.28
N LYS A 104 15.44 11.02 13.82
CA LYS A 104 16.76 10.59 14.34
C LYS A 104 17.93 11.33 13.69
N SER A 105 17.68 12.06 12.61
CA SER A 105 18.71 12.79 11.86
C SER A 105 18.88 14.24 12.34
N VAL A 106 18.31 14.60 13.50
CA VAL A 106 18.44 15.90 14.18
C VAL A 106 19.13 15.71 15.52
#